data_AF-A0A943C4R4-F1
#
_entry.id   AF-A0A943C4R4-F1
#
_cell.length_a   1.000
_cell.length_b   1.000
_cell.length_c   1.000
_cell.angle_alpha   90.00
_cell.angle_beta   90.00
_cell.angle_gamma   90.00
#
_symmetry.space_group_name_H-M   'P 1'
#
loop_
_entity.id
_entity.type
_entity.pdbx_description
1 polymer ?
#
loop_
_entity_poly.entity_id
_entity_poly.type
_entity_poly.pdbx_seq_one_letter_code
_entity_poly.pdbx_strand_id
1 'polypeptide(L)'
;MRKTKGQAKRRWWIAVMIFCCIFAAGRIKSADTVLADAAYDYIIPGSNTYYLTESDIADMSIQVLCYARNEIYARYGRRFESNELQTYFDSQSWYSGSIDPSAFSNTMLNSYETANIELLKNREYALRAEGYLLDQSGYSYQPIYDYLYGKNGFSDSYVFYGSDMRYIMQSEVNTMTLQEICYAKNEIYARHGRIFDSQELKDYFQSKYWYNGCISPGDFSDSVFNTYEAANIKLLQDNELARSASGYLLDQPGYNIYAVGSYGNMDDTYIFYDSNSRYLTNNDVRNLSIQEICYARNEIYARRGRLFESMELQNYFNQKTWYYGWISPESFSPSVLNQYETANVEFLKNYEYMLDPKGYILN
;
A
#
# COMPACT_ATOMS: atom_id res chain seq x y z
N MET A 1 -28.72 -28.60 -35.46
CA MET A 1 -29.58 -27.43 -35.11
C MET A 1 -29.10 -26.91 -33.75
N ARG A 2 -28.85 -25.61 -33.51
CA ARG A 2 -29.82 -24.51 -33.26
C ARG A 2 -30.85 -24.92 -32.18
N LYS A 3 -31.04 -24.23 -31.04
CA LYS A 3 -30.80 -22.81 -30.62
C LYS A 3 -30.28 -22.82 -29.15
N THR A 4 -29.32 -22.04 -28.67
CA THR A 4 -29.23 -20.56 -28.46
C THR A 4 -30.33 -19.91 -27.59
N LYS A 5 -29.95 -19.52 -26.35
CA LYS A 5 -30.38 -18.35 -25.51
C LYS A 5 -29.95 -18.57 -24.04
N GLY A 6 -29.67 -17.57 -23.20
CA GLY A 6 -29.47 -16.14 -23.48
C GLY A 6 -29.91 -15.18 -22.36
N GLN A 7 -28.94 -14.50 -21.72
CA GLN A 7 -29.01 -13.19 -21.03
C GLN A 7 -30.04 -12.90 -19.90
N ALA A 8 -29.48 -12.65 -18.70
CA ALA A 8 -29.63 -11.44 -17.86
C ALA A 8 -30.98 -11.01 -17.23
N LYS A 9 -30.97 -10.85 -15.88
CA LYS A 9 -31.38 -9.67 -15.04
C LYS A 9 -31.47 -10.13 -13.57
N ARG A 10 -30.73 -9.59 -12.58
CA ARG A 10 -30.63 -8.24 -11.98
C ARG A 10 -31.65 -7.94 -10.85
N ARG A 11 -31.13 -7.78 -9.61
CA ARG A 11 -31.63 -6.92 -8.49
C ARG A 11 -32.96 -7.36 -7.85
N TRP A 12 -33.33 -7.08 -6.58
CA TRP A 12 -32.84 -6.23 -5.45
C TRP A 12 -33.40 -6.86 -4.12
N TRP A 13 -33.25 -6.40 -2.86
CA TRP A 13 -32.63 -5.25 -2.17
C TRP A 13 -32.49 -5.58 -0.65
N ILE A 14 -31.34 -5.30 -0.01
CA ILE A 14 -31.24 -4.64 1.32
C ILE A 14 -29.99 -3.73 1.21
N ALA A 15 -29.98 -2.40 1.30
CA ALA A 15 -30.88 -1.37 1.83
C ALA A 15 -30.51 -0.79 3.22
N VAL A 16 -29.27 -0.29 3.34
CA VAL A 16 -28.99 0.92 4.12
C VAL A 16 -28.38 1.97 3.18
N MET A 17 -29.15 3.00 2.85
CA MET A 17 -28.61 4.29 2.38
C MET A 17 -28.85 5.31 3.49
N ILE A 18 -27.84 6.12 3.79
CA ILE A 18 -28.04 7.45 4.38
C ILE A 18 -27.38 8.45 3.43
N PHE A 19 -28.10 9.53 3.14
CA PHE A 19 -27.81 10.47 2.06
C PHE A 19 -27.07 11.71 2.60
N CYS A 20 -26.37 12.44 1.74
CA CYS A 20 -25.57 13.60 2.16
C CYS A 20 -26.42 14.82 2.59
N CYS A 21 -25.88 15.58 3.54
CA CYS A 21 -26.13 17.01 3.82
C CYS A 21 -27.54 17.47 4.27
N ILE A 22 -27.67 17.92 5.52
CA ILE A 22 -27.82 19.36 5.89
C ILE A 22 -27.97 19.56 7.43
N PHE A 23 -27.05 20.35 8.00
CA PHE A 23 -27.11 21.22 9.20
C PHE A 23 -27.60 20.76 10.61
N ALA A 24 -27.08 21.52 11.60
CA ALA A 24 -27.61 21.81 12.94
C ALA A 24 -27.37 20.82 14.10
N ALA A 25 -26.23 21.01 14.76
CA ALA A 25 -26.08 21.09 16.22
C ALA A 25 -26.77 20.05 17.15
N GLY A 26 -26.02 19.00 17.52
CA GLY A 26 -25.89 18.64 18.93
C GLY A 26 -26.13 17.18 19.37
N ARG A 27 -25.12 16.67 20.10
CA ARG A 27 -25.15 15.56 21.09
C ARG A 27 -25.27 14.10 20.62
N ILE A 28 -24.55 13.26 21.38
CA ILE A 28 -24.62 11.79 21.51
C ILE A 28 -24.16 11.00 20.27
N LYS A 29 -22.92 10.47 20.32
CA LYS A 29 -22.56 9.23 19.60
C LYS A 29 -23.38 8.08 20.21
N SER A 30 -24.02 7.23 19.41
CA SER A 30 -24.72 6.04 19.92
C SER A 30 -23.77 4.86 20.10
N ALA A 31 -24.14 3.89 20.93
CA ALA A 31 -23.36 2.67 21.12
C ALA A 31 -23.14 1.90 19.80
N ASP A 32 -24.11 1.92 18.89
CA ASP A 32 -24.02 1.27 17.57
C ASP A 32 -22.88 1.86 16.72
N THR A 33 -22.62 3.17 16.80
CA THR A 33 -21.47 3.80 16.13
C THR A 33 -20.12 3.43 16.75
N VAL A 34 -20.08 2.97 18.01
CA VAL A 34 -18.86 2.49 18.67
C VAL A 34 -18.61 1.01 18.35
N LEU A 35 -19.68 0.21 18.27
CA LEU A 35 -19.60 -1.20 17.87
C LEU A 35 -19.18 -1.37 16.39
N ALA A 36 -19.52 -0.41 15.53
CA ALA A 36 -19.06 -0.38 14.14
C ALA A 36 -17.57 -0.03 14.00
N ASP A 37 -17.06 0.96 14.74
CA ASP A 37 -15.62 1.30 14.78
C ASP A 37 -14.79 0.08 15.22
N ALA A 38 -15.14 -0.51 16.36
CA ALA A 38 -14.38 -1.61 16.97
C ALA A 38 -14.38 -2.91 16.15
N ALA A 39 -15.23 -3.05 15.13
CA ALA A 39 -15.30 -4.26 14.30
C ALA A 39 -14.18 -4.36 13.26
N TYR A 40 -13.47 -3.27 12.94
CA TYR A 40 -12.43 -3.23 11.90
C TYR A 40 -11.03 -3.62 12.40
N ASP A 41 -10.79 -3.60 13.71
CA ASP A 41 -9.48 -3.91 14.34
C ASP A 41 -9.33 -5.40 14.74
N TYR A 42 -10.28 -6.26 14.36
CA TYR A 42 -10.26 -7.71 14.66
C TYR A 42 -9.98 -8.54 13.40
N ILE A 43 -9.04 -9.47 13.50
CA ILE A 43 -8.61 -10.39 12.43
C ILE A 43 -9.74 -11.34 12.05
N ILE A 44 -10.54 -11.80 13.03
CA ILE A 44 -11.77 -12.55 12.75
C ILE A 44 -12.89 -12.02 13.66
N PRO A 45 -13.59 -10.93 13.28
CA PRO A 45 -14.50 -10.19 14.17
C PRO A 45 -15.52 -11.07 14.90
N GLY A 46 -16.17 -11.99 14.20
CA GLY A 46 -17.19 -12.89 14.75
C GLY A 46 -16.71 -14.28 15.21
N SER A 47 -15.40 -14.50 15.37
CA SER A 47 -14.81 -15.76 15.88
C SER A 47 -15.34 -16.23 17.24
N ASN A 48 -16.04 -15.36 17.97
CA ASN A 48 -16.72 -15.65 19.22
C ASN A 48 -18.22 -16.01 19.07
N THR A 49 -18.79 -15.92 17.86
CA THR A 49 -20.24 -16.05 17.59
C THR A 49 -20.63 -17.11 16.58
N TYR A 50 -19.71 -17.61 15.75
CA TYR A 50 -19.96 -18.69 14.79
C TYR A 50 -18.76 -19.63 14.66
N TYR A 51 -19.01 -20.85 14.18
CA TYR A 51 -17.96 -21.81 13.84
C TYR A 51 -17.33 -21.45 12.49
N LEU A 52 -16.01 -21.30 12.48
CA LEU A 52 -15.23 -21.16 11.25
C LEU A 52 -15.17 -22.49 10.49
N THR A 53 -14.92 -22.38 9.19
CA THR A 53 -14.66 -23.50 8.28
C THR A 53 -13.27 -23.37 7.66
N GLU A 54 -12.73 -24.46 7.12
CA GLU A 54 -11.48 -24.45 6.35
C GLU A 54 -11.50 -23.42 5.21
N SER A 55 -12.67 -23.12 4.64
CA SER A 55 -12.87 -22.08 3.61
C SER A 55 -12.73 -20.65 4.14
N ASP A 56 -13.08 -20.38 5.40
CA ASP A 56 -12.99 -19.04 5.99
C ASP A 56 -11.55 -18.66 6.39
N ILE A 57 -10.65 -19.64 6.38
CA ILE A 57 -9.23 -19.51 6.78
C ILE A 57 -8.27 -20.04 5.70
N ALA A 58 -8.77 -20.26 4.48
CA ALA A 58 -8.04 -20.95 3.42
C ALA A 58 -6.82 -20.16 2.92
N ASP A 59 -6.97 -18.83 2.82
CA ASP A 59 -6.03 -17.85 2.29
C ASP A 59 -5.12 -17.21 3.37
N MET A 60 -5.47 -17.35 4.65
CA MET A 60 -4.67 -16.87 5.77
C MET A 60 -3.26 -17.44 5.75
N SER A 61 -2.27 -16.56 5.91
CA SER A 61 -0.88 -16.99 6.11
C SER A 61 -0.71 -17.68 7.47
N ILE A 62 0.36 -18.48 7.62
CA ILE A 62 0.68 -19.14 8.90
C ILE A 62 0.86 -18.14 10.07
N GLN A 63 1.25 -16.90 9.79
CA GLN A 63 1.31 -15.84 10.81
C GLN A 63 -0.09 -15.31 11.15
N VAL A 64 -0.93 -15.05 10.15
CA VAL A 64 -2.33 -14.61 10.35
C VAL A 64 -3.12 -15.63 11.16
N LEU A 65 -2.97 -16.94 10.86
CA LEU A 65 -3.59 -18.02 11.63
C LEU A 65 -3.17 -18.00 13.11
N CYS A 66 -1.88 -17.80 13.38
CA CYS A 66 -1.35 -17.69 14.74
C CYS A 66 -1.91 -16.46 15.47
N TYR A 67 -1.98 -15.30 14.81
CA TYR A 67 -2.47 -14.07 15.42
C TYR A 67 -3.99 -14.12 15.63
N ALA A 68 -4.76 -14.62 14.67
CA ALA A 68 -6.21 -14.86 14.80
C ALA A 68 -6.53 -15.82 15.96
N ARG A 69 -5.74 -16.89 16.12
CA ARG A 69 -5.86 -17.81 17.26
C ARG A 69 -5.57 -17.11 18.58
N ASN A 70 -4.56 -16.23 18.61
CA ASN A 70 -4.18 -15.50 19.82
C ASN A 70 -5.14 -14.35 20.16
N GLU A 71 -5.79 -13.74 19.17
CA GLU A 71 -6.83 -12.72 19.33
C GLU A 71 -8.00 -13.21 20.19
N ILE A 72 -8.43 -14.46 19.98
CA ILE A 72 -9.53 -15.06 20.76
C ILE A 72 -9.21 -15.06 22.26
N TYR A 73 -7.95 -15.28 22.64
CA TYR A 73 -7.50 -15.12 24.03
C TYR A 73 -7.31 -13.64 24.43
N ALA A 74 -6.80 -12.81 23.52
CA ALA A 74 -6.54 -11.38 23.77
C ALA A 74 -7.82 -10.59 24.08
N ARG A 75 -8.97 -10.96 23.50
CA ARG A 75 -10.31 -10.39 23.78
C ARG A 75 -10.70 -10.46 25.26
N TYR A 76 -10.17 -11.44 26.00
CA TYR A 76 -10.35 -11.59 27.45
C TYR A 76 -9.27 -10.87 28.27
N GLY A 77 -8.40 -10.08 27.64
CA GLY A 77 -7.28 -9.39 28.30
C GLY A 77 -6.08 -10.29 28.61
N ARG A 78 -5.99 -11.51 28.06
CA ARG A 78 -4.85 -12.41 28.31
C ARG A 78 -3.54 -11.78 27.82
N ARG A 79 -2.53 -11.76 28.69
CA ARG A 79 -1.12 -11.39 28.39
C ARG A 79 -0.36 -12.53 27.68
N PHE A 80 0.70 -12.18 26.98
CA PHE A 80 1.53 -13.09 26.20
C PHE A 80 2.99 -13.06 26.68
N GLU A 81 3.62 -14.23 26.74
CA GLU A 81 5.05 -14.38 27.06
C GLU A 81 5.95 -14.04 25.85
N SER A 82 5.38 -14.18 24.64
CA SER A 82 5.98 -13.74 23.39
C SER A 82 5.96 -12.22 23.28
N ASN A 83 7.12 -11.61 23.05
CA ASN A 83 7.24 -10.16 22.88
C ASN A 83 6.55 -9.70 21.59
N GLU A 84 6.66 -10.49 20.53
CA GLU A 84 5.97 -10.29 19.25
C GLU A 84 4.44 -10.16 19.45
N LEU A 85 3.80 -11.15 20.10
CA LEU A 85 2.36 -11.10 20.35
C LEU A 85 1.98 -10.00 21.36
N GLN A 86 2.74 -9.84 22.44
CA GLN A 86 2.43 -8.84 23.46
C GLN A 86 2.48 -7.43 22.84
N THR A 87 3.50 -7.13 22.03
CA THR A 87 3.63 -5.85 21.32
C THR A 87 2.53 -5.64 20.28
N TYR A 88 2.13 -6.70 19.54
CA TYR A 88 1.00 -6.60 18.61
C TYR A 88 -0.32 -6.29 19.33
N PHE A 89 -0.62 -6.99 20.44
CA PHE A 89 -1.88 -6.77 21.16
C PHE A 89 -1.87 -5.48 21.98
N ASP A 90 -0.74 -5.06 22.55
CA ASP A 90 -0.60 -3.76 23.23
C ASP A 90 -0.81 -2.56 22.28
N SER A 91 -0.75 -2.74 20.95
CA SER A 91 -1.09 -1.70 19.96
C SER A 91 -2.57 -1.69 19.54
N GLN A 92 -3.38 -2.66 19.98
CA GLN A 92 -4.80 -2.74 19.61
C GLN A 92 -5.68 -1.89 20.54
N SER A 93 -6.52 -1.04 19.94
CA SER A 93 -7.44 -0.11 20.63
C SER A 93 -8.38 -0.77 21.65
N TRP A 94 -8.71 -2.05 21.43
CA TRP A 94 -9.64 -2.86 22.20
C TRP A 94 -8.98 -3.74 23.27
N TYR A 95 -7.65 -3.87 23.30
CA TYR A 95 -6.94 -4.79 24.19
C TYR A 95 -6.64 -4.18 25.56
N SER A 96 -6.73 -4.98 26.63
CA SER A 96 -6.57 -4.51 28.01
C SER A 96 -5.39 -5.11 28.79
N GLY A 97 -4.73 -6.15 28.26
CA GLY A 97 -3.53 -6.76 28.85
C GLY A 97 -3.61 -7.09 30.36
N SER A 98 -4.79 -7.45 30.86
CA SER A 98 -5.16 -7.43 32.28
C SER A 98 -5.14 -8.80 32.99
N ILE A 99 -4.99 -9.92 32.28
CA ILE A 99 -4.92 -11.27 32.85
C ILE A 99 -3.57 -11.91 32.53
N ASP A 100 -2.78 -12.26 33.55
CA ASP A 100 -1.49 -12.92 33.38
C ASP A 100 -1.58 -14.26 32.61
N PRO A 101 -0.53 -14.66 31.87
CA PRO A 101 -0.60 -15.82 30.95
C PRO A 101 -0.96 -17.14 31.65
N SER A 102 -0.60 -17.26 32.93
CA SER A 102 -0.85 -18.40 33.83
C SER A 102 -2.13 -18.28 34.67
N ALA A 103 -2.77 -17.11 34.70
CA ALA A 103 -4.04 -16.87 35.38
C ALA A 103 -5.26 -17.06 34.46
N PHE A 104 -5.05 -17.06 33.15
CA PHE A 104 -6.10 -17.30 32.17
C PHE A 104 -6.59 -18.76 32.21
N SER A 105 -7.91 -18.96 32.18
CA SER A 105 -8.53 -20.29 32.15
C SER A 105 -9.32 -20.49 30.85
N ASN A 106 -9.13 -21.64 30.19
CA ASN A 106 -9.93 -22.02 29.03
C ASN A 106 -11.44 -22.13 29.34
N THR A 107 -11.85 -22.18 30.61
CA THR A 107 -13.26 -22.08 31.02
C THR A 107 -13.88 -20.70 30.81
N MET A 108 -13.10 -19.69 30.42
CA MET A 108 -13.58 -18.36 30.00
C MET A 108 -14.10 -18.38 28.55
N LEU A 109 -13.61 -19.32 27.73
CA LEU A 109 -13.95 -19.46 26.31
C LEU A 109 -15.29 -20.17 26.12
N ASN A 110 -16.01 -19.77 25.08
CA ASN A 110 -17.24 -20.42 24.64
C ASN A 110 -16.97 -21.56 23.63
N SER A 111 -18.03 -22.26 23.20
CA SER A 111 -17.91 -23.42 22.30
C SER A 111 -17.42 -23.06 20.88
N TYR A 112 -17.80 -21.90 20.35
CA TYR A 112 -17.30 -21.40 19.06
C TYR A 112 -15.81 -21.09 19.17
N GLU A 113 -15.42 -20.32 20.18
CA GLU A 113 -14.02 -19.91 20.43
C GLU A 113 -13.10 -21.12 20.59
N THR A 114 -13.53 -22.12 21.38
CA THR A 114 -12.77 -23.36 21.60
C THR A 114 -12.54 -24.13 20.30
N ALA A 115 -13.59 -24.32 19.48
CA ALA A 115 -13.49 -25.01 18.20
C ALA A 115 -12.69 -24.20 17.15
N ASN A 116 -12.83 -22.88 17.15
CA ASN A 116 -12.12 -21.98 16.23
C ASN A 116 -10.61 -21.93 16.54
N ILE A 117 -10.23 -21.91 17.83
CA ILE A 117 -8.83 -22.05 18.26
C ILE A 117 -8.23 -23.38 17.77
N GLU A 118 -8.98 -24.49 17.87
CA GLU A 118 -8.53 -25.79 17.39
C GLU A 118 -8.37 -25.83 15.87
N LEU A 119 -9.35 -25.31 15.11
CA LEU A 119 -9.27 -25.23 13.65
C LEU A 119 -8.07 -24.38 13.18
N LEU A 120 -7.92 -23.16 13.71
CA LEU A 120 -6.81 -22.25 13.36
C LEU A 120 -5.45 -22.89 13.68
N LYS A 121 -5.33 -23.55 14.84
CA LYS A 121 -4.14 -24.31 15.20
C LYS A 121 -3.88 -25.47 14.23
N ASN A 122 -4.88 -26.28 13.91
CA ASN A 122 -4.71 -27.43 13.03
C ASN A 122 -4.28 -26.99 11.61
N ARG A 123 -4.85 -25.90 11.09
CA ARG A 123 -4.43 -25.27 9.82
C ARG A 123 -2.98 -24.76 9.88
N GLU A 124 -2.57 -24.11 10.97
CA GLU A 124 -1.21 -23.62 11.19
C GLU A 124 -0.18 -24.76 11.17
N TYR A 125 -0.44 -25.84 11.93
CA TYR A 125 0.44 -27.02 11.99
C TYR A 125 0.42 -27.84 10.67
N ALA A 126 -0.66 -27.78 9.89
CA ALA A 126 -0.73 -28.37 8.56
C ALA A 126 0.08 -27.58 7.50
N LEU A 127 0.28 -26.28 7.69
CA LEU A 127 1.15 -25.45 6.83
C LEU A 127 2.63 -25.59 7.19
N ARG A 128 2.97 -25.76 8.47
CA ARG A 128 4.33 -26.09 8.94
C ARG A 128 4.26 -26.90 10.22
N ALA A 129 4.98 -28.03 10.28
CA ALA A 129 4.89 -28.99 11.39
C ALA A 129 5.26 -28.45 12.78
N GLU A 130 5.95 -27.31 12.87
CA GLU A 130 6.30 -26.61 14.12
C GLU A 130 5.33 -25.47 14.48
N GLY A 131 4.31 -25.20 13.64
CA GLY A 131 3.41 -24.07 13.76
C GLY A 131 4.05 -22.73 13.32
N TYR A 132 3.48 -21.61 13.78
CA TYR A 132 4.18 -20.33 13.69
C TYR A 132 5.27 -20.24 14.75
N LEU A 133 6.47 -19.82 14.33
CA LEU A 133 7.61 -19.62 15.21
C LEU A 133 7.62 -18.14 15.57
N LEU A 134 7.32 -17.83 16.82
CA LEU A 134 7.28 -16.48 17.36
C LEU A 134 8.67 -15.95 17.69
N ASP A 135 8.78 -14.63 17.85
CA ASP A 135 9.96 -13.91 18.34
C ASP A 135 11.23 -14.14 17.50
N GLN A 136 11.05 -14.45 16.21
CA GLN A 136 12.14 -14.67 15.27
C GLN A 136 12.78 -13.34 14.84
N SER A 137 14.12 -13.32 14.71
CA SER A 137 14.85 -12.12 14.27
C SER A 137 14.36 -11.63 12.89
N GLY A 138 13.65 -10.50 12.87
CA GLY A 138 13.07 -9.91 11.66
C GLY A 138 11.60 -10.25 11.40
N TYR A 139 10.83 -10.65 12.43
CA TYR A 139 9.36 -10.67 12.32
C TYR A 139 8.80 -9.28 11.96
N SER A 140 7.61 -9.26 11.34
CA SER A 140 6.90 -8.03 10.96
C SER A 140 5.40 -8.26 11.02
N TYR A 141 4.64 -7.24 11.41
CA TYR A 141 3.17 -7.28 11.45
C TYR A 141 2.51 -7.05 10.08
N GLN A 142 3.30 -6.73 9.04
CA GLN A 142 2.78 -6.44 7.70
C GLN A 142 1.83 -7.53 7.16
N PRO A 143 2.09 -8.85 7.30
CA PRO A 143 1.16 -9.88 6.81
C PRO A 143 -0.20 -9.92 7.53
N ILE A 144 -0.34 -9.28 8.70
CA ILE A 144 -1.61 -9.14 9.41
C ILE A 144 -2.35 -7.88 8.94
N TYR A 145 -1.65 -6.77 8.73
CA TYR A 145 -2.24 -5.56 8.13
C TYR A 145 -2.69 -5.81 6.67
N ASP A 146 -1.89 -6.53 5.89
CA ASP A 146 -2.21 -7.04 4.54
C ASP A 146 -3.48 -7.93 4.52
N TYR A 147 -3.85 -8.52 5.67
CA TYR A 147 -5.04 -9.35 5.81
C TYR A 147 -6.25 -8.53 6.29
N LEU A 148 -6.15 -7.87 7.44
CA LEU A 148 -7.18 -7.00 8.03
C LEU A 148 -7.73 -5.97 7.05
N TYR A 149 -6.80 -5.27 6.38
CA TYR A 149 -7.10 -4.14 5.52
C TYR A 149 -6.97 -4.50 4.04
N GLY A 150 -6.67 -5.76 3.73
CA GLY A 150 -6.26 -6.21 2.40
C GLY A 150 -4.93 -5.58 1.97
N LYS A 151 -4.23 -6.21 1.02
CA LYS A 151 -2.98 -5.65 0.46
C LYS A 151 -3.10 -4.22 -0.10
N ASN A 152 -4.31 -3.80 -0.49
CA ASN A 152 -4.57 -2.50 -1.15
C ASN A 152 -5.69 -1.66 -0.50
N GLY A 153 -6.30 -2.05 0.63
CA GLY A 153 -7.61 -1.47 1.03
C GLY A 153 -7.58 -0.06 1.64
N PHE A 154 -6.44 0.40 2.18
CA PHE A 154 -6.29 1.76 2.74
C PHE A 154 -4.96 2.45 2.36
N SER A 155 -4.20 1.91 1.40
CA SER A 155 -2.82 2.36 1.11
C SER A 155 -2.75 3.65 0.28
N ASP A 156 -3.54 3.76 -0.80
CA ASP A 156 -3.43 4.78 -1.86
C ASP A 156 -3.47 6.26 -1.39
N SER A 157 -3.92 6.52 -0.15
CA SER A 157 -3.99 7.85 0.43
C SER A 157 -2.77 8.28 1.24
N TYR A 158 -1.92 7.35 1.70
CA TYR A 158 -0.79 7.62 2.60
C TYR A 158 0.52 7.10 2.00
N VAL A 159 1.62 7.82 2.21
CA VAL A 159 2.96 7.38 1.80
C VAL A 159 3.57 6.41 2.82
N PHE A 160 3.28 6.60 4.11
CA PHE A 160 3.57 5.61 5.16
C PHE A 160 2.43 5.57 6.18
N TYR A 161 1.44 4.72 5.93
CA TYR A 161 0.23 4.59 6.76
C TYR A 161 0.51 4.56 8.27
N GLY A 162 1.49 3.77 8.74
CA GLY A 162 1.85 3.66 10.16
C GLY A 162 2.99 4.57 10.64
N SER A 163 3.31 5.66 9.95
CA SER A 163 4.39 6.60 10.31
C SER A 163 4.20 7.32 11.67
N ASP A 164 2.99 7.25 12.21
CA ASP A 164 2.57 7.71 13.53
C ASP A 164 2.72 6.65 14.64
N MET A 165 2.64 5.36 14.32
CA MET A 165 2.61 4.26 15.31
C MET A 165 3.80 3.29 15.27
N ARG A 166 4.67 3.35 14.24
CA ARG A 166 5.90 2.54 14.18
C ARG A 166 7.08 3.31 13.62
N TYR A 167 8.29 2.82 13.89
CA TYR A 167 9.47 3.25 13.16
C TYR A 167 9.41 2.80 11.70
N ILE A 168 9.81 3.69 10.79
CA ILE A 168 10.16 3.37 9.41
C ILE A 168 11.57 2.79 9.40
N MET A 169 11.82 1.74 8.63
CA MET A 169 13.14 1.14 8.48
C MET A 169 13.92 1.79 7.35
N GLN A 170 15.25 1.89 7.50
CA GLN A 170 16.15 2.39 6.45
C GLN A 170 16.01 1.60 5.13
N SER A 171 15.65 0.32 5.19
CA SER A 171 15.35 -0.52 4.01
C SER A 171 14.11 -0.06 3.22
N GLU A 172 13.08 0.45 3.89
CA GLU A 172 11.86 1.00 3.25
C GLU A 172 12.18 2.33 2.56
N VAL A 173 12.98 3.18 3.21
CA VAL A 173 13.41 4.47 2.64
C VAL A 173 14.35 4.27 1.45
N ASN A 174 15.17 3.22 1.46
CA ASN A 174 16.13 2.93 0.38
C ASN A 174 15.48 2.75 -1.01
N THR A 175 14.25 2.25 -1.09
CA THR A 175 13.54 2.01 -2.37
C THR A 175 12.74 3.20 -2.90
N MET A 176 12.55 4.25 -2.09
CA MET A 176 11.78 5.44 -2.46
C MET A 176 12.58 6.43 -3.30
N THR A 177 11.90 7.25 -4.10
CA THR A 177 12.46 8.46 -4.73
C THR A 177 12.58 9.63 -3.75
N LEU A 178 13.29 10.71 -4.16
CA LEU A 178 13.36 11.94 -3.38
C LEU A 178 11.99 12.61 -3.17
N GLN A 179 11.10 12.57 -4.16
CA GLN A 179 9.75 13.16 -4.05
C GLN A 179 8.92 12.40 -3.01
N GLU A 180 8.94 11.06 -3.05
CA GLU A 180 8.23 10.22 -2.10
C GLU A 180 8.76 10.39 -0.67
N ILE A 181 10.08 10.51 -0.47
CA ILE A 181 10.68 10.81 0.84
C ILE A 181 10.24 12.19 1.34
N CYS A 182 10.24 13.20 0.46
CA CYS A 182 9.79 14.54 0.82
C CYS A 182 8.31 14.55 1.22
N TYR A 183 7.46 13.89 0.46
CA TYR A 183 6.02 13.79 0.73
C TYR A 183 5.74 12.97 1.99
N ALA A 184 6.40 11.83 2.20
CA ALA A 184 6.31 11.03 3.42
C ALA A 184 6.72 11.82 4.68
N LYS A 185 7.79 12.62 4.57
CA LYS A 185 8.22 13.50 5.65
C LYS A 185 7.13 14.54 5.96
N ASN A 186 6.59 15.18 4.94
CA ASN A 186 5.52 16.18 5.08
C ASN A 186 4.17 15.58 5.50
N GLU A 187 3.89 14.30 5.21
CA GLU A 187 2.66 13.61 5.63
C GLU A 187 2.52 13.60 7.16
N ILE A 188 3.63 13.38 7.88
CA ILE A 188 3.63 13.38 9.34
C ILE A 188 3.20 14.77 9.86
N TYR A 189 3.66 15.86 9.26
CA TYR A 189 3.17 17.21 9.56
C TYR A 189 1.69 17.42 9.15
N ALA A 190 1.28 16.85 8.01
CA ALA A 190 -0.07 16.99 7.47
C ALA A 190 -1.14 16.29 8.35
N ARG A 191 -0.80 15.16 9.00
CA ARG A 191 -1.66 14.46 9.97
C ARG A 191 -2.05 15.36 11.15
N HIS A 192 -1.12 16.20 11.61
CA HIS A 192 -1.34 17.21 12.64
C HIS A 192 -1.92 18.54 12.10
N GLY A 193 -2.48 18.54 10.88
CA GLY A 193 -3.20 19.67 10.31
C GLY A 193 -2.33 20.85 9.86
N ARG A 194 -1.02 20.63 9.63
CA ARG A 194 -0.13 21.69 9.10
C ARG A 194 -0.54 22.10 7.69
N ILE A 195 -0.73 23.40 7.48
CA ILE A 195 -0.87 24.01 6.15
C ILE A 195 0.54 24.18 5.53
N PHE A 196 0.65 23.95 4.22
CA PHE A 196 1.89 24.07 3.45
C PHE A 196 1.91 25.35 2.61
N ASP A 197 3.10 25.92 2.38
CA ASP A 197 3.29 27.09 1.51
C ASP A 197 3.51 26.72 0.03
N SER A 198 4.19 25.61 -0.23
CA SER A 198 4.39 25.05 -1.58
C SER A 198 3.05 24.72 -2.25
N GLN A 199 2.94 24.95 -3.55
CA GLN A 199 1.75 24.60 -4.30
C GLN A 199 1.66 23.10 -4.56
N GLU A 200 2.79 22.43 -4.86
CA GLU A 200 2.89 20.99 -5.02
C GLU A 200 2.39 20.21 -3.79
N LEU A 201 2.81 20.63 -2.58
CA LEU A 201 2.33 20.01 -1.34
C LEU A 201 0.86 20.33 -1.03
N LYS A 202 0.37 21.54 -1.38
CA LYS A 202 -1.07 21.84 -1.29
C LYS A 202 -1.86 20.93 -2.21
N ASP A 203 -1.48 20.83 -3.48
CA ASP A 203 -2.15 20.02 -4.49
C ASP A 203 -2.16 18.53 -4.08
N TYR A 204 -1.04 18.01 -3.56
CA TYR A 204 -0.98 16.64 -3.04
C TYR A 204 -1.89 16.43 -1.83
N PHE A 205 -1.72 17.19 -0.74
CA PHE A 205 -2.46 16.93 0.49
C PHE A 205 -3.95 17.30 0.37
N GLN A 206 -4.32 18.32 -0.40
CA GLN A 206 -5.74 18.62 -0.68
C GLN A 206 -6.44 17.53 -1.51
N SER A 207 -5.70 16.66 -2.20
CA SER A 207 -6.26 15.45 -2.84
C SER A 207 -6.55 14.32 -1.86
N LYS A 208 -6.02 14.36 -0.63
CA LYS A 208 -6.15 13.31 0.37
C LYS A 208 -7.36 13.55 1.28
N TYR A 209 -8.27 12.59 1.34
CA TYR A 209 -9.53 12.71 2.10
C TYR A 209 -9.34 12.88 3.62
N TRP A 210 -8.17 12.48 4.15
CA TRP A 210 -7.84 12.53 5.58
C TRP A 210 -7.23 13.87 6.00
N TYR A 211 -6.73 14.67 5.06
CA TYR A 211 -6.01 15.90 5.37
C TYR A 211 -6.96 17.06 5.69
N ASN A 212 -6.73 17.70 6.84
CA ASN A 212 -7.49 18.84 7.30
C ASN A 212 -6.53 19.97 7.74
N GLY A 213 -5.92 20.64 6.76
CA GLY A 213 -4.99 21.75 7.01
C GLY A 213 -5.67 22.92 7.72
N CYS A 214 -5.35 23.13 9.00
CA CYS A 214 -5.98 24.12 9.87
C CYS A 214 -4.98 24.95 10.71
N ILE A 215 -3.71 24.55 10.79
CA ILE A 215 -2.64 25.24 11.51
C ILE A 215 -1.69 25.89 10.50
N SER A 216 -1.37 27.19 10.65
CA SER A 216 -0.48 27.88 9.72
C SER A 216 0.98 27.36 9.83
N PRO A 217 1.81 27.52 8.78
CA PRO A 217 3.22 27.15 8.82
C PRO A 217 4.02 27.76 9.99
N GLY A 218 3.62 28.94 10.48
CA GLY A 218 4.27 29.67 11.57
C GLY A 218 3.66 29.43 12.96
N ASP A 219 2.44 28.90 13.03
CA ASP A 219 1.78 28.52 14.29
C ASP A 219 1.98 27.03 14.64
N PHE A 220 2.48 26.24 13.69
CA PHE A 220 2.75 24.81 13.88
C PHE A 220 3.91 24.58 14.84
N SER A 221 3.76 23.62 15.76
CA SER A 221 4.78 23.28 16.75
C SER A 221 5.13 21.80 16.69
N ASP A 222 6.40 21.48 16.50
CA ASP A 222 6.93 20.11 16.46
C ASP A 222 6.73 19.34 17.78
N SER A 223 6.26 19.99 18.85
CA SER A 223 5.89 19.32 20.11
C SER A 223 4.65 18.44 20.03
N VAL A 224 3.94 18.42 18.89
CA VAL A 224 2.83 17.48 18.64
C VAL A 224 3.31 16.06 18.31
N PHE A 225 4.57 15.91 17.86
CA PHE A 225 5.10 14.63 17.40
C PHE A 225 5.44 13.69 18.55
N ASN A 226 5.03 12.43 18.39
CA ASN A 226 5.44 11.35 19.27
C ASN A 226 6.85 10.81 18.92
N THR A 227 7.32 9.81 19.68
CA THR A 227 8.68 9.25 19.52
C THR A 227 8.93 8.57 18.17
N TYR A 228 7.91 7.95 17.57
CA TYR A 228 8.00 7.37 16.23
C TYR A 228 8.07 8.48 15.18
N GLU A 229 7.14 9.44 15.24
CA GLU A 229 7.05 10.55 14.30
C GLU A 229 8.34 11.38 14.25
N ALA A 230 8.89 11.76 15.40
CA ALA A 230 10.14 12.52 15.48
C ALA A 230 11.34 11.73 14.91
N ALA A 231 11.41 10.42 15.17
CA ALA A 231 12.46 9.56 14.60
C ALA A 231 12.28 9.35 13.08
N ASN A 232 11.05 9.22 12.62
CA ASN A 232 10.67 9.02 11.23
C ASN A 232 10.95 10.27 10.38
N ILE A 233 10.56 11.46 10.86
CA ILE A 233 10.90 12.75 10.26
C ILE A 233 12.42 12.86 10.12
N LYS A 234 13.18 12.51 11.18
CA LYS A 234 14.65 12.54 11.12
C LYS A 234 15.22 11.56 10.10
N LEU A 235 14.77 10.30 10.09
CA LEU A 235 15.25 9.28 9.14
C LEU A 235 15.03 9.73 7.69
N LEU A 236 13.85 10.25 7.39
CA LEU A 236 13.48 10.75 6.06
C LEU A 236 14.30 12.00 5.70
N GLN A 237 14.48 12.94 6.63
CA GLN A 237 15.26 14.16 6.40
C GLN A 237 16.75 13.88 6.17
N ASP A 238 17.34 12.96 6.94
CA ASP A 238 18.72 12.52 6.79
C ASP A 238 18.93 11.82 5.42
N ASN A 239 17.97 10.99 5.00
CA ASN A 239 18.01 10.30 3.69
C ASN A 239 17.83 11.25 2.50
N GLU A 240 16.96 12.25 2.63
CA GLU A 240 16.76 13.29 1.62
C GLU A 240 18.06 14.06 1.38
N LEU A 241 18.72 14.49 2.47
CA LEU A 241 19.99 15.24 2.42
C LEU A 241 21.19 14.39 1.97
N ALA A 242 21.21 13.10 2.31
CA ALA A 242 22.25 12.17 1.87
C ALA A 242 22.23 11.92 0.34
N ARG A 243 21.08 12.13 -0.32
CA ARG A 243 20.89 11.94 -1.77
C ARG A 243 20.96 13.25 -2.55
N SER A 244 20.57 14.36 -1.93
CA SER A 244 20.64 15.71 -2.51
C SER A 244 20.95 16.71 -1.41
N ALA A 245 22.05 17.46 -1.54
CA ALA A 245 22.42 18.48 -0.55
C ALA A 245 21.38 19.61 -0.39
N SER A 246 20.50 19.78 -1.38
CA SER A 246 19.36 20.72 -1.36
C SER A 246 18.02 20.05 -1.03
N GLY A 247 18.03 18.75 -0.70
CA GLY A 247 16.83 17.92 -0.55
C GLY A 247 16.06 17.71 -1.86
N TYR A 248 14.76 17.42 -1.76
CA TYR A 248 13.86 17.52 -2.90
C TYR A 248 13.50 18.98 -3.17
N LEU A 249 13.55 19.40 -4.44
CA LEU A 249 13.12 20.72 -4.86
C LEU A 249 11.62 20.68 -5.17
N LEU A 250 10.82 21.37 -4.36
CA LEU A 250 9.38 21.51 -4.56
C LEU A 250 9.05 22.52 -5.68
N ASP A 251 7.79 22.49 -6.12
CA ASP A 251 7.16 23.46 -7.03
C ASP A 251 7.87 23.56 -8.40
N GLN A 252 8.55 22.50 -8.83
CA GLN A 252 9.29 22.48 -10.10
C GLN A 252 8.34 22.39 -11.31
N PRO A 253 8.62 23.07 -12.43
CA PRO A 253 7.75 23.02 -13.62
C PRO A 253 7.49 21.59 -14.10
N GLY A 254 6.22 21.16 -14.01
CA GLY A 254 5.81 19.81 -14.39
C GLY A 254 5.88 18.76 -13.28
N TYR A 255 5.85 19.16 -11.99
CA TYR A 255 5.65 18.23 -10.88
C TYR A 255 4.39 17.37 -11.09
N ASN A 256 4.45 16.11 -10.64
CA ASN A 256 3.33 15.17 -10.72
C ASN A 256 2.98 14.66 -9.31
N ILE A 257 1.86 15.14 -8.77
CA ILE A 257 1.38 14.70 -7.45
C ILE A 257 0.99 13.21 -7.42
N TYR A 258 0.67 12.62 -8.56
CA TYR A 258 0.31 11.20 -8.70
C TYR A 258 1.53 10.27 -8.81
N ALA A 259 2.75 10.80 -8.80
CA ALA A 259 3.96 10.00 -8.75
C ALA A 259 4.26 9.43 -7.34
N VAL A 260 3.50 9.84 -6.31
CA VAL A 260 3.71 9.43 -4.92
C VAL A 260 2.49 8.72 -4.34
N GLY A 261 2.69 7.48 -3.88
CA GLY A 261 1.65 6.63 -3.30
C GLY A 261 1.22 5.44 -4.18
N SER A 262 1.94 5.17 -5.28
CA SER A 262 1.71 4.00 -6.14
C SER A 262 2.31 2.71 -5.55
N TYR A 263 2.12 2.47 -4.25
CA TYR A 263 2.68 1.32 -3.53
C TYR A 263 1.66 0.22 -3.16
N GLY A 264 0.52 0.18 -3.86
CA GLY A 264 -0.26 -1.05 -4.06
C GLY A 264 0.26 -1.91 -5.23
N ASN A 265 1.22 -1.40 -6.00
CA ASN A 265 1.79 -2.08 -7.15
C ASN A 265 3.23 -1.57 -7.43
N MET A 266 4.24 -2.35 -7.05
CA MET A 266 5.28 -2.62 -8.04
C MET A 266 4.55 -3.39 -9.14
N ASP A 267 3.97 -2.68 -10.11
CA ASP A 267 3.28 -3.31 -11.23
C ASP A 267 4.36 -4.08 -12.01
N ASP A 268 4.41 -5.40 -11.81
CA ASP A 268 5.39 -6.32 -12.41
C ASP A 268 5.22 -6.43 -13.93
N THR A 269 4.24 -5.71 -14.47
CA THR A 269 4.10 -5.43 -15.89
C THR A 269 4.96 -4.25 -16.39
N TYR A 270 5.63 -3.47 -15.53
CA TYR A 270 6.70 -2.53 -15.95
C TYR A 270 8.02 -3.28 -16.20
N ILE A 271 8.64 -3.07 -17.36
CA ILE A 271 9.91 -3.72 -17.72
C ILE A 271 11.10 -3.06 -17.01
N PHE A 272 11.08 -1.73 -16.87
CA PHE A 272 12.09 -0.99 -16.10
C PHE A 272 11.44 0.12 -15.29
N TYR A 273 10.85 -0.22 -14.13
CA TYR A 273 10.12 0.73 -13.26
C TYR A 273 10.91 2.03 -13.00
N ASP A 274 12.22 1.96 -12.81
CA ASP A 274 13.14 3.05 -12.48
C ASP A 274 13.73 3.84 -13.69
N SER A 275 13.36 3.48 -14.93
CA SER A 275 13.88 4.09 -16.17
C SER A 275 13.59 5.59 -16.36
N ASN A 276 12.77 6.20 -15.50
CA ASN A 276 12.56 7.65 -15.42
C ASN A 276 13.50 8.37 -14.43
N SER A 277 14.33 7.65 -13.68
CA SER A 277 15.13 8.18 -12.57
C SER A 277 16.63 7.86 -12.62
N ARG A 278 17.04 6.87 -13.42
CA ARG A 278 18.44 6.51 -13.67
C ARG A 278 18.71 6.16 -15.12
N TYR A 279 19.98 6.06 -15.48
CA TYR A 279 20.41 5.47 -16.75
C TYR A 279 20.36 3.93 -16.70
N LEU A 280 19.92 3.33 -17.80
CA LEU A 280 20.02 1.89 -18.05
C LEU A 280 21.41 1.54 -18.59
N THR A 281 21.81 0.29 -18.38
CA THR A 281 23.13 -0.25 -18.74
C THR A 281 23.00 -1.57 -19.48
N ASN A 282 24.08 -2.02 -20.13
CA ASN A 282 24.14 -3.35 -20.75
C ASN A 282 23.77 -4.48 -19.77
N ASN A 283 24.02 -4.32 -18.47
CA ASN A 283 23.67 -5.33 -17.47
C ASN A 283 22.17 -5.43 -17.20
N ASP A 284 21.40 -4.36 -17.43
CA ASP A 284 19.94 -4.35 -17.27
C ASP A 284 19.25 -5.10 -18.43
N VAL A 285 19.78 -4.95 -19.65
CA VAL A 285 19.13 -5.45 -20.89
C VAL A 285 19.68 -6.79 -21.41
N ARG A 286 20.86 -7.25 -20.96
CA ARG A 286 21.56 -8.43 -21.53
C ARG A 286 20.80 -9.75 -21.52
N ASN A 287 19.74 -9.88 -20.72
CA ASN A 287 18.92 -11.08 -20.61
C ASN A 287 17.55 -10.93 -21.30
N LEU A 288 17.20 -9.74 -21.81
CA LEU A 288 15.92 -9.48 -22.47
C LEU A 288 15.97 -9.87 -23.95
N SER A 289 14.83 -10.32 -24.48
CA SER A 289 14.63 -10.45 -25.92
C SER A 289 14.53 -9.09 -26.60
N ILE A 290 14.76 -9.07 -27.92
CA ILE A 290 14.61 -7.86 -28.75
C ILE A 290 13.16 -7.31 -28.74
N GLN A 291 12.15 -8.16 -28.48
CA GLN A 291 10.76 -7.75 -28.28
C GLN A 291 10.60 -6.99 -26.94
N GLU A 292 11.13 -7.53 -25.85
CA GLU A 292 11.10 -6.87 -24.52
C GLU A 292 11.89 -5.55 -24.51
N ILE A 293 13.00 -5.46 -25.25
CA ILE A 293 13.76 -4.20 -25.43
C ILE A 293 12.94 -3.17 -26.21
N CYS A 294 12.25 -3.59 -27.28
CA CYS A 294 11.34 -2.72 -28.02
C CYS A 294 10.15 -2.26 -27.15
N TYR A 295 9.58 -3.16 -26.35
CA TYR A 295 8.51 -2.82 -25.41
C TYR A 295 9.00 -1.86 -24.33
N ALA A 296 10.17 -2.09 -23.73
CA ALA A 296 10.78 -1.19 -22.74
C ALA A 296 11.01 0.23 -23.28
N ARG A 297 11.49 0.34 -24.53
CA ARG A 297 11.64 1.63 -25.22
C ARG A 297 10.30 2.34 -25.37
N ASN A 298 9.24 1.59 -25.69
CA ASN A 298 7.90 2.16 -25.89
C ASN A 298 7.16 2.42 -24.56
N GLU A 299 7.49 1.71 -23.49
CA GLU A 299 6.96 1.91 -22.14
C GLU A 299 7.24 3.34 -21.64
N ILE A 300 8.43 3.87 -21.92
CA ILE A 300 8.80 5.26 -21.60
C ILE A 300 7.86 6.27 -22.28
N TYR A 301 7.44 6.02 -23.52
CA TYR A 301 6.41 6.87 -24.17
C TYR A 301 5.00 6.60 -23.63
N ALA A 302 4.67 5.34 -23.33
CA ALA A 302 3.35 4.94 -22.80
C ALA A 302 3.06 5.60 -21.44
N ARG A 303 4.06 5.69 -20.55
CA ARG A 303 4.02 6.43 -19.27
C ARG A 303 3.69 7.91 -19.43
N ARG A 304 3.90 8.47 -20.63
CA ARG A 304 3.58 9.86 -21.00
C ARG A 304 2.31 9.99 -21.84
N GLY A 305 1.43 8.97 -21.79
CA GLY A 305 0.10 8.99 -22.40
C GLY A 305 0.09 8.79 -23.92
N ARG A 306 1.19 8.37 -24.54
CA ARG A 306 1.29 8.18 -25.99
C ARG A 306 0.51 6.93 -26.46
N LEU A 307 -0.36 7.11 -27.45
CA LEU A 307 -1.01 6.03 -28.20
C LEU A 307 -0.08 5.39 -29.25
N PHE A 308 -0.40 4.18 -29.69
CA PHE A 308 0.40 3.40 -30.64
C PHE A 308 -0.40 2.99 -31.88
N GLU A 309 0.24 3.07 -33.06
CA GLU A 309 -0.35 2.65 -34.34
C GLU A 309 -0.23 1.13 -34.55
N SER A 310 0.84 0.53 -34.04
CA SER A 310 1.01 -0.92 -33.97
C SER A 310 -0.06 -1.53 -33.07
N MET A 311 -0.78 -2.51 -33.61
CA MET A 311 -1.81 -3.25 -32.91
C MET A 311 -1.17 -4.10 -31.79
N GLU A 312 0.05 -4.59 -31.99
CA GLU A 312 0.85 -5.27 -30.98
C GLU A 312 1.09 -4.38 -29.75
N LEU A 313 1.70 -3.19 -29.93
CA LEU A 313 1.99 -2.28 -28.82
C LEU A 313 0.72 -1.76 -28.14
N GLN A 314 -0.28 -1.35 -28.92
CA GLN A 314 -1.52 -0.81 -28.33
C GLN A 314 -2.24 -1.89 -27.51
N ASN A 315 -2.28 -3.15 -27.96
CA ASN A 315 -2.85 -4.24 -27.16
C ASN A 315 -1.97 -4.61 -25.96
N TYR A 316 -0.64 -4.56 -26.07
CA TYR A 316 0.28 -4.81 -24.95
C TYR A 316 0.08 -3.77 -23.84
N PHE A 317 0.05 -2.48 -24.18
CA PHE A 317 -0.13 -1.42 -23.19
C PHE A 317 -1.58 -1.33 -22.67
N ASN A 318 -2.61 -1.62 -23.49
CA ASN A 318 -4.00 -1.72 -23.02
C ASN A 318 -4.24 -2.78 -21.92
N GLN A 319 -3.30 -3.69 -21.67
CA GLN A 319 -3.36 -4.69 -20.59
C GLN A 319 -2.68 -4.21 -19.29
N LYS A 320 -2.01 -3.05 -19.30
CA LYS A 320 -1.27 -2.50 -18.16
C LYS A 320 -2.19 -1.62 -17.32
N THR A 321 -2.18 -1.78 -15.99
CA THR A 321 -3.12 -1.04 -15.12
C THR A 321 -2.83 0.46 -15.11
N TRP A 322 -1.56 0.84 -15.28
CA TRP A 322 -1.07 2.21 -15.30
C TRP A 322 -1.23 2.95 -16.65
N TYR A 323 -1.56 2.25 -17.75
CA TYR A 323 -1.55 2.85 -19.08
C TYR A 323 -2.90 3.46 -19.44
N TYR A 324 -2.88 4.78 -19.64
CA TYR A 324 -3.98 5.54 -20.21
C TYR A 324 -3.43 6.31 -21.41
N GLY A 325 -3.74 5.84 -22.63
CA GLY A 325 -3.33 6.54 -23.85
C GLY A 325 -4.31 7.66 -24.21
N TRP A 326 -3.83 8.91 -24.30
CA TRP A 326 -4.64 10.09 -24.68
C TRP A 326 -3.97 11.03 -25.69
N ILE A 327 -2.66 10.89 -25.94
CA ILE A 327 -1.91 11.69 -26.94
C ILE A 327 -1.76 10.85 -28.21
N SER A 328 -2.20 11.37 -29.36
CA SER A 328 -2.01 10.67 -30.64
C SER A 328 -0.51 10.56 -31.01
N PRO A 329 -0.10 9.55 -31.81
CA PRO A 329 1.28 9.39 -32.26
C PRO A 329 1.89 10.66 -32.87
N GLU A 330 1.07 11.39 -33.64
CA GLU A 330 1.40 12.66 -34.31
C GLU A 330 1.50 13.86 -33.34
N SER A 331 0.75 13.83 -32.24
CA SER A 331 0.70 14.92 -31.24
C SER A 331 1.76 14.78 -30.14
N PHE A 332 2.51 13.68 -30.11
CA PHE A 332 3.47 13.39 -29.05
C PHE A 332 4.79 14.15 -29.24
N SER A 333 5.02 15.16 -28.41
CA SER A 333 6.30 15.87 -28.37
C SER A 333 7.32 15.14 -27.49
N PRO A 334 8.51 14.78 -27.99
CA PRO A 334 9.58 14.20 -27.16
C PRO A 334 10.05 15.11 -26.01
N SER A 335 9.71 16.41 -26.02
CA SER A 335 10.04 17.36 -24.95
C SER A 335 9.34 17.11 -23.61
N VAL A 336 8.40 16.15 -23.55
CA VAL A 336 7.78 15.71 -22.28
C VAL A 336 8.64 14.67 -21.53
N LEU A 337 9.73 14.18 -22.14
CA LEU A 337 10.67 13.26 -21.54
C LEU A 337 11.77 14.00 -20.76
N ASN A 338 12.16 13.47 -19.61
CA ASN A 338 13.30 13.95 -18.85
C ASN A 338 14.63 13.36 -19.38
N GLN A 339 15.76 13.81 -18.82
CA GLN A 339 17.09 13.41 -19.25
C GLN A 339 17.37 11.89 -19.21
N TYR A 340 16.77 11.17 -18.25
CA TYR A 340 16.92 9.72 -18.11
C TYR A 340 16.07 9.00 -19.15
N GLU A 341 14.79 9.40 -19.28
CA GLU A 341 13.86 8.86 -20.27
C GLU A 341 14.39 9.03 -21.70
N THR A 342 14.90 10.22 -22.05
CA THR A 342 15.51 10.50 -23.36
C THR A 342 16.73 9.61 -23.63
N ALA A 343 17.67 9.54 -22.67
CA ALA A 343 18.88 8.72 -22.81
C ALA A 343 18.57 7.21 -22.86
N ASN A 344 17.59 6.75 -22.08
CA ASN A 344 17.18 5.35 -22.04
C ASN A 344 16.43 4.92 -23.31
N VAL A 345 15.60 5.80 -23.90
CA VAL A 345 15.00 5.59 -25.22
C VAL A 345 16.07 5.42 -26.30
N GLU A 346 17.11 6.25 -26.29
CA GLU A 346 18.23 6.15 -27.24
C GLU A 346 19.06 4.88 -26.99
N PHE A 347 19.43 4.59 -25.74
CA PHE A 347 20.15 3.39 -25.34
C PHE A 347 19.42 2.11 -25.78
N LEU A 348 18.14 1.96 -25.45
CA LEU A 348 17.32 0.80 -25.80
C LEU A 348 17.18 0.66 -27.32
N LYS A 349 16.97 1.77 -28.05
CA LYS A 349 16.95 1.77 -29.52
C LYS A 349 18.27 1.30 -30.12
N ASN A 350 19.40 1.79 -29.62
CA ASN A 350 20.72 1.41 -30.14
C ASN A 350 21.07 -0.04 -29.79
N TYR A 351 20.66 -0.53 -28.62
CA TYR A 351 20.82 -1.93 -28.22
C TYR A 351 19.93 -2.88 -29.05
N GLU A 352 18.71 -2.47 -29.40
CA GLU A 352 17.81 -3.20 -30.32
C GLU A 352 18.46 -3.41 -31.69
N TYR A 353 19.02 -2.34 -32.29
CA TYR A 353 19.73 -2.42 -33.57
C TYR A 353 21.07 -3.18 -33.52
N MET A 354 21.64 -3.35 -32.31
CA MET A 354 22.82 -4.20 -32.09
C MET A 354 22.46 -5.69 -32.09
N LEU A 355 21.23 -6.05 -31.70
CA LEU A 355 20.73 -7.43 -31.72
C LEU A 355 20.23 -7.87 -33.10
N ASP A 356 19.45 -7.04 -33.79
CA ASP A 356 19.11 -7.20 -35.21
C ASP A 356 19.23 -5.84 -35.93
N PRO A 357 20.01 -5.71 -37.01
CA PRO A 357 20.13 -4.46 -37.78
C PRO A 357 18.81 -3.87 -38.32
N LYS A 358 17.70 -4.61 -38.31
CA LYS A 358 16.35 -4.15 -38.65
C LYS A 358 15.55 -3.62 -37.46
N GLY A 359 16.00 -3.88 -36.23
CA GLY A 359 15.23 -3.69 -35.01
C GLY A 359 14.10 -4.71 -34.87
N TYR A 360 13.21 -4.50 -33.89
CA TYR A 360 12.03 -5.37 -33.75
C TYR A 360 10.92 -4.97 -34.74
N ILE A 361 10.43 -5.94 -35.52
CA ILE A 361 9.35 -5.73 -36.49
C ILE A 361 8.00 -5.86 -35.80
N LEU A 362 7.39 -4.72 -35.48
CA LEU A 362 6.04 -4.61 -34.92
C LEU A 362 4.95 -5.12 -35.87
N ASN A 363 3.85 -5.64 -35.30
CA ASN A 363 2.60 -5.96 -36.01
C ASN A 363 1.37 -5.13 -35.54
#